data_AF-A0A0G4MCP9-F1
#
_entry.id   AF-A0A0G4MCP9-F1
#
_cell.length_a   1.000
_cell.length_b   1.000
_cell.length_c   1.000
_cell.angle_alpha   90.00
_cell.angle_beta   90.00
_cell.angle_gamma   90.00
#
_symmetry.space_group_name_H-M   'P 1'
#
loop_
_entity.id
_entity.type
_entity.pdbx_description
1 polymer ?
#
loop_
_entity_poly.entity_id
_entity_poly.type
_entity_poly.pdbx_seq_one_letter_code
_entity_poly.pdbx_strand_id
1 'polypeptide(L)'
;RTLNPALQLTERQEHISGLKSVDATEQAPLQAGTVAPLEDYRTVMVQRAIFQSLASMGLPAFTIHSVVRYSGRAMKNMKNTRIRTWGPIGLGLAVVPALPTLFDEPVENAVEWLFHKGFEAYGGKQYVGDAPTTGREDLLVKKPTKEKEL
;
A
#
# COMPACT_ATOMS: atom_id res chain seq x y z
N ARG A 1 0.73 22.02 -1.04
CA ARG A 1 -0.59 22.66 -1.28
C ARG A 1 -0.96 23.46 -0.02
N THR A 2 -1.44 24.70 -0.14
CA THR A 2 -1.95 25.48 1.00
C THR A 2 -3.43 25.17 1.25
N LEU A 3 -3.80 24.93 2.50
CA LEU A 3 -5.19 24.70 2.91
C LEU A 3 -5.87 26.03 3.17
N ASN A 4 -7.14 26.15 2.77
CA ASN A 4 -7.93 27.34 3.10
C ASN A 4 -8.28 27.28 4.59
N PRO A 5 -7.83 28.24 5.42
CA PRO A 5 -8.02 28.14 6.85
C PRO A 5 -9.47 28.42 7.31
N ALA A 6 -10.34 28.89 6.41
CA ALA A 6 -11.76 29.11 6.69
C ALA A 6 -12.68 27.97 6.20
N LEU A 7 -12.12 26.81 5.82
CA LEU A 7 -12.91 25.66 5.37
C LEU A 7 -13.66 25.03 6.56
N GLN A 8 -14.96 25.33 6.67
CA GLN A 8 -15.87 24.63 7.56
C GLN A 8 -16.38 23.38 6.83
N LEU A 9 -16.18 22.22 7.47
CA LEU A 9 -16.73 20.96 6.97
C LEU A 9 -18.23 20.95 7.27
N THR A 10 -19.04 20.55 6.29
CA THR A 10 -20.46 20.25 6.57
C THR A 10 -20.54 18.97 7.41
N GLU A 11 -21.57 18.80 8.26
CA GLU A 11 -21.77 17.59 9.09
C GLU A 11 -21.59 16.27 8.30
N ARG A 12 -22.07 16.23 7.06
CA ARG A 12 -21.90 15.07 6.17
C ARG A 12 -20.43 14.80 5.84
N GLN A 13 -19.64 15.85 5.61
CA GLN A 13 -18.22 15.75 5.30
C GLN A 13 -17.41 15.39 6.54
N GLU A 14 -17.79 15.90 7.71
CA GLU A 14 -17.21 15.49 9.00
C GLU A 14 -17.42 14.00 9.24
N HIS A 15 -18.64 13.51 9.02
CA HIS A 15 -18.97 12.10 9.19
C HIS A 15 -18.18 11.19 8.23
N ILE A 16 -17.94 11.62 6.99
CA ILE A 16 -17.21 10.83 5.98
C ILE A 16 -15.69 10.88 6.22
N SER A 17 -15.15 12.03 6.60
CA SER A 17 -13.71 12.21 6.82
C SER A 17 -13.26 11.79 8.22
N GLY A 18 -14.18 11.74 9.19
CA GLY A 18 -13.86 11.53 10.60
C GLY A 18 -13.18 12.73 11.27
N LEU A 19 -13.13 13.88 10.59
CA LEU A 19 -12.54 15.12 11.11
C LEU A 19 -13.66 16.02 11.64
N LYS A 20 -13.55 16.44 12.90
CA LYS A 20 -14.50 17.37 13.53
C LYS A 20 -14.14 18.80 13.12
N SER A 21 -15.09 19.62 12.68
CA SER A 21 -14.82 21.04 12.45
C SER A 21 -14.48 21.71 13.78
N VAL A 22 -13.47 22.58 13.72
CA VAL A 22 -13.09 23.41 14.85
C VAL A 22 -14.03 24.62 14.84
N ASP A 23 -14.85 24.73 15.89
CA ASP A 23 -15.79 25.84 16.05
C ASP A 23 -15.07 27.18 15.96
N ALA A 24 -15.66 28.12 15.23
CA ALA A 24 -15.08 29.41 14.87
C ALA A 24 -14.80 30.36 16.06
N THR A 25 -15.02 29.91 17.30
CA THR A 25 -14.90 30.73 18.52
C THR A 25 -13.51 30.68 19.17
N GLU A 26 -12.63 29.74 18.80
CA GLU A 26 -11.25 29.61 19.34
C GLU A 26 -10.14 29.87 18.30
N GLN A 27 -10.35 30.80 17.36
CA GLN A 27 -9.37 31.06 16.30
C GLN A 27 -8.18 31.92 16.80
N ALA A 28 -7.12 31.26 17.25
CA ALA A 28 -5.75 31.76 17.08
C ALA A 28 -5.50 32.02 15.57
N PRO A 29 -4.59 32.93 15.16
CA PRO A 29 -4.51 33.44 13.79
C PRO A 29 -4.49 32.31 12.76
N LEU A 30 -5.47 32.34 11.86
CA LEU A 30 -5.74 31.39 10.79
C LEU A 30 -4.57 31.30 9.80
N GLN A 31 -3.53 30.55 10.15
CA GLN A 31 -2.42 30.26 9.24
C GLN A 31 -2.83 29.13 8.29
N ALA A 32 -2.66 29.37 7.00
CA ALA A 32 -2.91 28.38 5.96
C ALA A 32 -1.93 27.20 6.15
N GLY A 33 -2.44 26.04 6.58
CA GLY A 33 -1.64 24.83 6.72
C GLY A 33 -1.03 24.41 5.38
N THR A 34 0.23 24.00 5.38
CA THR A 34 0.92 23.47 4.21
C THR A 34 0.88 21.94 4.24
N VAL A 35 0.25 21.32 3.24
CA VAL A 35 0.26 19.86 3.10
C VAL A 35 1.61 19.43 2.54
N ALA A 36 2.28 18.51 3.25
CA ALA A 36 3.51 17.89 2.78
C ALA A 36 3.26 17.17 1.43
N PRO A 37 4.19 17.21 0.46
CA PRO A 37 3.98 16.59 -0.84
C PRO A 37 3.71 15.07 -0.81
N LEU A 38 4.16 14.35 0.23
CA LEU A 38 3.84 12.94 0.45
C LEU A 38 2.36 12.71 0.78
N GLU A 39 1.72 13.70 1.39
CA GLU A 39 0.31 13.64 1.80
C GLU A 39 -0.62 14.27 0.76
N ASP A 40 -0.06 14.74 -0.37
CA ASP A 40 -0.86 15.22 -1.48
C ASP A 40 -1.64 14.04 -2.10
N TYR A 41 -2.94 14.21 -2.30
CA TYR A 41 -3.78 13.18 -2.91
C TYR A 41 -3.23 12.70 -4.26
N ARG A 42 -2.49 13.54 -4.99
CA ARG A 42 -1.88 13.15 -6.27
C ARG A 42 -0.82 12.06 -6.08
N THR A 43 0.07 12.25 -5.12
CA THR A 43 1.14 11.29 -4.84
C THR A 43 0.57 10.02 -4.22
N VAL A 44 -0.40 10.15 -3.29
CA VAL A 44 -1.12 9.02 -2.70
C VAL A 44 -1.88 8.20 -3.75
N MET A 45 -2.52 8.82 -4.73
CA MET A 45 -3.25 8.10 -5.78
C MET A 45 -2.30 7.39 -6.75
N VAL A 46 -1.16 8.00 -7.08
CA VAL A 46 -0.12 7.35 -7.90
C VAL A 46 0.48 6.15 -7.16
N GLN A 47 0.82 6.33 -5.88
CA GLN A 47 1.28 5.26 -5.00
C GLN A 47 0.29 4.08 -4.98
N ARG A 48 -0.98 4.37 -4.74
CA ARG A 48 -2.04 3.35 -4.71
C ARG A 48 -2.21 2.66 -6.06
N ALA A 49 -2.14 3.37 -7.17
CA ALA A 49 -2.24 2.76 -8.49
C ALA A 49 -1.06 1.81 -8.79
N ILE A 50 0.15 2.20 -8.43
CA ILE A 50 1.35 1.37 -8.58
C ILE A 50 1.23 0.12 -7.70
N PHE A 51 0.89 0.27 -6.42
CA PHE A 51 0.70 -0.89 -5.55
C PHE A 51 -0.42 -1.79 -6.00
N GLN A 52 -1.56 -1.23 -6.36
CA GLN A 52 -2.69 -2.04 -6.80
C GLN A 52 -2.35 -2.82 -8.07
N SER A 53 -1.65 -2.20 -9.03
CA SER A 53 -1.26 -2.89 -10.26
C SER A 53 -0.22 -3.98 -10.02
N LEU A 54 0.79 -3.72 -9.18
CA LEU A 54 1.81 -4.70 -8.83
C LEU A 54 1.24 -5.83 -7.98
N ALA A 55 0.53 -5.52 -6.90
CA ALA A 55 -0.04 -6.50 -5.98
C ALA A 55 -1.11 -7.36 -6.67
N SER A 56 -1.99 -6.78 -7.48
CA SER A 56 -3.13 -7.52 -8.04
C SER A 56 -2.77 -8.37 -9.26
N MET A 57 -1.83 -7.93 -10.10
CA MET A 57 -1.58 -8.58 -11.39
C MET A 57 -0.10 -8.79 -11.69
N GLY A 58 0.76 -7.82 -11.37
CA GLY A 58 2.18 -7.90 -11.71
C GLY A 58 2.88 -9.07 -11.01
N LEU A 59 2.82 -9.09 -9.68
CA LEU A 59 3.51 -10.07 -8.84
C LEU A 59 2.95 -11.49 -9.01
N PRO A 60 1.61 -11.70 -8.94
CA PRO A 60 1.04 -13.03 -9.15
C PRO A 60 1.33 -13.57 -10.56
N ALA A 61 1.20 -12.74 -11.61
CA ALA A 61 1.47 -13.18 -12.97
C ALA A 61 2.96 -13.49 -13.18
N PHE A 62 3.85 -12.65 -12.66
CA PHE A 62 5.29 -12.89 -12.75
C PHE A 62 5.71 -14.19 -12.08
N THR A 63 5.18 -14.47 -10.88
CA THR A 63 5.51 -15.70 -10.16
C THR A 63 5.00 -16.93 -10.89
N ILE A 64 3.72 -16.98 -11.27
CA ILE A 64 3.15 -18.15 -11.97
C ILE A 64 3.88 -18.37 -13.29
N HIS A 65 4.11 -17.30 -14.07
CA HIS A 65 4.82 -17.40 -15.33
C HIS A 65 6.26 -17.91 -15.15
N SER A 66 6.97 -17.40 -14.15
CA SER A 66 8.35 -17.83 -13.86
C SER A 66 8.40 -19.29 -13.43
N VAL A 67 7.50 -19.72 -12.53
CA VAL A 67 7.41 -21.13 -12.08
C VAL A 67 7.16 -22.06 -13.25
N VAL A 68 6.18 -21.77 -14.11
CA VAL A 68 5.87 -22.60 -15.30
C VAL A 68 7.05 -22.60 -16.29
N ARG A 69 7.68 -21.45 -16.52
CA ARG A 69 8.80 -21.33 -17.46
C ARG A 69 10.04 -22.09 -16.98
N TYR A 70 10.43 -21.95 -15.73
CA TYR A 70 11.62 -22.59 -15.18
C TYR A 70 11.40 -24.09 -14.94
N SER A 71 10.23 -24.50 -14.49
CA SER A 71 9.88 -25.93 -14.41
C SER A 71 9.86 -26.57 -15.80
N GLY A 72 9.33 -25.90 -16.83
CA GLY A 72 9.41 -26.34 -18.22
C GLY A 72 10.85 -26.48 -18.71
N ARG A 73 11.71 -25.51 -18.37
CA ARG A 73 13.15 -25.55 -18.69
C ARG A 73 13.86 -26.72 -17.99
N ALA A 74 13.54 -26.98 -16.73
CA ALA A 74 14.12 -28.06 -15.94
C ALA A 74 13.67 -29.44 -16.44
N MET A 75 12.41 -29.58 -16.84
CA MET A 75 11.81 -30.83 -17.29
C MET A 75 12.02 -31.12 -18.80
N LYS A 76 12.71 -30.24 -19.53
CA LYS A 76 12.88 -30.32 -20.99
C LYS A 76 13.53 -31.64 -21.48
N ASN A 77 14.41 -32.22 -20.67
CA ASN A 77 15.18 -33.43 -20.99
C ASN A 77 14.57 -34.71 -20.39
N MET A 78 13.37 -34.64 -19.80
CA MET A 78 12.72 -35.82 -19.25
C MET A 78 12.26 -36.78 -20.36
N LYS A 79 12.60 -38.06 -20.21
CA LYS A 79 12.20 -39.13 -21.15
C LYS A 79 10.67 -39.27 -21.25
N ASN A 80 9.93 -38.93 -20.18
CA ASN A 80 8.48 -39.02 -20.15
C ASN A 80 7.81 -37.74 -20.69
N THR A 81 7.17 -37.84 -21.85
CA THR A 81 6.47 -36.73 -22.49
C THR A 81 5.33 -36.17 -21.65
N ARG A 82 4.60 -37.00 -20.87
CA ARG A 82 3.49 -36.50 -20.04
C ARG A 82 3.97 -35.53 -18.97
N ILE A 83 5.10 -35.83 -18.31
CA ILE A 83 5.65 -34.95 -17.27
C ILE A 83 6.21 -33.66 -17.89
N ARG A 84 6.84 -33.74 -19.06
CA ARG A 84 7.35 -32.57 -19.78
C ARG A 84 6.25 -31.59 -20.20
N THR A 85 5.07 -32.09 -20.55
CA THR A 85 3.93 -31.26 -20.95
C THR A 85 3.09 -30.77 -19.76
N TRP A 86 2.74 -31.67 -18.84
CA TRP A 86 1.80 -31.38 -17.76
C TRP A 86 2.46 -31.02 -16.43
N GLY A 87 3.71 -31.41 -16.22
CA GLY A 87 4.47 -31.12 -14.99
C GLY A 87 4.59 -29.62 -14.73
N PRO A 88 5.04 -28.80 -15.70
CA PRO A 88 5.15 -27.35 -15.51
C PRO A 88 3.82 -26.66 -15.22
N ILE A 89 2.75 -27.10 -15.89
CA ILE A 89 1.40 -26.56 -15.72
C ILE A 89 0.85 -26.91 -14.33
N GLY A 90 0.99 -28.18 -13.93
CA GLY A 90 0.59 -28.63 -12.60
C GLY A 90 1.35 -27.92 -11.49
N LEU A 91 2.65 -27.69 -11.67
CA LEU A 91 3.47 -26.93 -10.73
C LEU A 91 3.01 -25.47 -10.61
N GLY A 92 2.72 -24.82 -11.75
CA GLY A 92 2.20 -23.46 -11.78
C GLY A 92 0.88 -23.31 -11.04
N LEU A 93 -0.06 -24.25 -11.24
CA LEU A 93 -1.35 -24.25 -10.54
C LEU A 93 -1.21 -24.54 -9.04
N ALA A 94 -0.30 -25.42 -8.65
CA ALA A 94 -0.06 -25.76 -7.25
C ALA A 94 0.50 -24.60 -6.42
N VAL A 95 1.18 -23.64 -7.07
CA VAL A 95 1.73 -22.46 -6.38
C VAL A 95 0.65 -21.41 -6.10
N VAL A 96 -0.40 -21.32 -6.92
CA VAL A 96 -1.44 -20.26 -6.82
C VAL A 96 -2.03 -20.10 -5.41
N PRO A 97 -2.42 -21.18 -4.68
CA PRO A 97 -2.97 -21.06 -3.33
C PRO A 97 -1.97 -20.58 -2.28
N ALA A 98 -0.67 -20.74 -2.53
CA ALA A 98 0.42 -20.33 -1.63
C ALA A 98 0.96 -18.92 -1.95
N LEU A 99 0.57 -18.33 -3.08
CA LEU A 99 1.01 -16.99 -3.46
C LEU A 99 0.64 -15.90 -2.44
N PRO A 100 -0.58 -15.87 -1.84
CA PRO A 100 -0.95 -14.81 -0.92
C PRO A 100 0.03 -14.72 0.26
N THR A 101 0.36 -15.85 0.88
CA THR A 101 1.25 -15.88 2.05
C THR A 101 2.72 -15.63 1.68
N LEU A 102 3.15 -16.02 0.49
CA LEU A 102 4.52 -15.81 0.03
C LEU A 102 4.80 -14.36 -0.37
N PHE A 103 3.77 -13.59 -0.72
CA PHE A 103 3.94 -12.27 -1.31
C PHE A 103 3.23 -11.12 -0.60
N ASP A 104 2.10 -11.30 0.09
CA ASP A 104 1.39 -10.17 0.72
C ASP A 104 2.31 -9.42 1.71
N GLU A 105 2.84 -10.12 2.71
CA GLU A 105 3.66 -9.52 3.78
C GLU A 105 5.01 -8.94 3.29
N PRO A 106 5.82 -9.62 2.44
CA PRO A 106 7.06 -9.03 1.96
C PRO A 106 6.83 -7.92 0.94
N VAL A 107 5.74 -7.97 0.16
CA VAL A 107 5.39 -6.86 -0.73
C VAL A 107 5.02 -5.66 0.09
N GLU A 108 4.10 -5.78 1.07
CA GLU A 108 3.71 -4.72 1.99
C GLU A 108 4.92 -4.01 2.61
N ASN A 109 5.83 -4.76 3.23
CA ASN A 109 7.04 -4.21 3.83
C ASN A 109 7.97 -3.53 2.81
N ALA A 110 8.15 -4.11 1.61
CA ALA A 110 9.02 -3.54 0.57
C ALA A 110 8.47 -2.23 0.00
N VAL A 111 7.15 -2.20 -0.17
CA VAL A 111 6.33 -1.09 -0.63
C VAL A 111 6.44 0.09 0.34
N GLU A 112 6.21 -0.14 1.63
CA GLU A 112 6.33 0.88 2.67
C GLU A 112 7.77 1.40 2.79
N TRP A 113 8.75 0.49 2.80
CA TRP A 113 10.15 0.86 2.89
C TRP A 113 10.59 1.73 1.71
N LEU A 114 10.17 1.38 0.48
CA LEU A 114 10.50 2.14 -0.73
C LEU A 114 9.89 3.54 -0.69
N PHE A 115 8.67 3.68 -0.15
CA PHE A 115 8.03 4.98 0.00
C PHE A 115 8.68 5.81 1.10
N HIS A 116 8.93 5.23 2.26
CA HIS A 116 9.63 5.92 3.34
C HIS A 116 10.99 6.43 2.85
N LYS A 117 11.79 5.56 2.19
CA LYS A 117 13.09 5.94 1.65
C LYS A 117 13.03 6.89 0.47
N GLY A 118 12.07 6.73 -0.43
CA GLY A 118 11.92 7.60 -1.60
C GLY A 118 11.56 9.03 -1.20
N PHE A 119 10.67 9.21 -0.23
CA PHE A 119 10.29 10.53 0.26
C PHE A 119 11.34 11.13 1.21
N GLU A 120 12.04 10.32 2.00
CA GLU A 120 13.20 10.76 2.79
C GLU A 120 14.30 11.28 1.88
N ALA A 121 14.63 10.57 0.80
CA ALA A 121 15.68 10.93 -0.13
C ALA A 121 15.34 12.16 -0.98
N TYR A 122 14.07 12.35 -1.37
CA TYR A 122 13.66 13.47 -2.22
C TYR A 122 13.42 14.78 -1.43
N GLY A 123 12.95 14.69 -0.18
CA GLY A 123 12.53 15.88 0.59
C GLY A 123 13.11 16.02 1.99
N GLY A 124 13.90 15.05 2.46
CA GLY A 124 14.41 14.99 3.84
C GLY A 124 13.35 14.54 4.85
N LYS A 125 13.74 14.41 6.13
CA LYS A 125 12.87 13.90 7.22
C LYS A 125 11.53 14.63 7.37
N GLN A 126 11.48 15.90 6.99
CA GLN A 126 10.26 16.73 6.96
C GLN A 126 9.16 16.21 6.01
N TYR A 127 9.50 15.39 5.00
CA TYR A 127 8.53 14.83 4.04
C TYR A 127 7.94 13.50 4.51
N VAL A 128 8.53 12.87 5.54
CA VAL A 128 8.15 11.55 6.05
C VAL A 128 7.66 11.63 7.51
N GLY A 129 8.04 12.67 8.25
CA GLY A 129 7.62 12.91 9.63
C GLY A 129 8.12 11.81 10.59
N ASP A 130 7.29 11.44 11.57
CA ASP A 130 7.52 10.33 12.52
C ASP A 130 6.94 8.99 12.05
N ALA A 131 6.60 8.86 10.77
CA ALA A 131 6.03 7.62 10.25
C ALA A 131 7.06 6.47 10.37
N PRO A 132 6.67 5.27 10.82
CA PRO A 132 7.58 4.14 10.86
C PRO A 132 8.01 3.72 9.44
N THR A 133 9.17 3.08 9.32
CA THR A 133 9.71 2.59 8.03
C THR A 133 8.93 1.41 7.46
N THR A 134 8.18 0.70 8.29
CA THR A 134 7.30 -0.46 7.96
C THR A 134 6.22 -0.60 9.05
N GLY A 135 5.07 -1.21 8.76
CA GLY A 135 3.96 -1.49 9.69
C GLY A 135 3.05 -0.29 9.97
N ARG A 136 2.96 0.67 9.04
CA ARG A 136 2.14 1.88 9.19
C ARG A 136 0.66 1.55 9.01
N GLU A 137 0.31 0.61 8.14
CA GLU A 137 -1.07 0.16 7.94
C GLU A 137 -1.71 -0.39 9.23
N ASP A 138 -1.00 -1.22 10.00
CA ASP A 138 -1.49 -1.78 11.26
C ASP A 138 -1.80 -0.70 12.32
N LEU A 139 -1.04 0.40 12.30
CA LEU A 139 -1.28 1.55 13.16
C LEU A 139 -2.47 2.39 12.69
N LEU A 140 -2.76 2.40 11.39
CA LEU A 140 -3.93 3.08 10.80
C LEU A 140 -5.22 2.25 10.96
N VAL A 141 -5.13 0.92 10.97
CA VAL A 141 -6.26 0.00 11.19
C VAL A 141 -6.68 -0.04 12.67
N LYS A 142 -5.74 0.16 13.61
CA LYS A 142 -6.05 0.42 15.03
C LYS A 142 -6.67 1.82 15.24
N LYS A 143 -7.91 2.01 14.79
CA LYS A 143 -8.76 3.11 15.31
C LYS A 143 -8.96 2.91 16.82
N PRO A 144 -8.99 3.98 17.63
CA PRO A 144 -9.06 3.89 19.08
C PRO A 144 -10.33 3.16 19.49
N THR A 145 -10.17 2.08 20.22
CA THR A 145 -11.25 1.38 20.90
C THR A 145 -12.06 2.43 21.67
N LYS A 146 -13.35 2.53 21.34
CA LYS A 146 -14.33 3.36 22.05
C LYS A 146 -14.03 3.31 23.55
N GLU A 147 -13.80 4.46 24.17
CA GLU A 147 -13.98 4.60 25.61
C GLU A 147 -15.35 4.02 25.94
N LYS A 148 -15.35 2.93 26.71
CA LYS A 148 -16.56 2.41 27.30
C LYS A 148 -17.01 3.45 28.32
N GLU A 149 -18.10 4.14 28.00
CA GLU A 149 -18.88 4.86 29.00
C GLU A 149 -19.21 3.88 30.14
N LEU A 150 -18.78 4.26 31.34
CA LEU A 150 -19.27 3.80 32.64
C LEU A 150 -19.60 5.05 33.44
#